data_AF-A0A1M6C071-F1
#
_entry.id   AF-A0A1M6C071-F1
#
_cell.length_a   1.000
_cell.length_b   1.000
_cell.length_c   1.000
_cell.angle_alpha   90.00
_cell.angle_beta   90.00
_cell.angle_gamma   90.00
#
_symmetry.space_group_name_H-M   'P 1'
#
loop_
_entity.id
_entity.type
_entity.pdbx_description
1 polymer ?
#
loop_
_entity_poly.entity_id
_entity_poly.type
_entity_poly.pdbx_seq_one_letter_code
_entity_poly.pdbx_strand_id
1 'polypeptide(L)' 'MDGKIYVVRADTGQLVCKTALGVPVITSVAVVRDGFFICDIARNIYFFKADQKTK' A
#
# COMPACT_ATOMS: atom_id res chain seq x y z
N MET A 1 -0.28 13.31 7.99
CA MET A 1 -0.33 12.01 7.32
C MET A 1 1.09 11.46 7.30
N ASP A 2 1.31 10.21 7.73
CA ASP A 2 2.60 9.71 8.23
C ASP A 2 3.50 9.05 7.17
N GLY A 3 3.09 9.08 5.90
CA GLY A 3 3.86 8.56 4.78
C GLY A 3 4.02 7.04 4.80
N LYS A 4 3.03 6.32 5.35
CA LYS A 4 3.03 4.86 5.41
C LYS A 4 1.83 4.28 4.67
N ILE A 5 2.05 3.12 4.06
CA ILE A 5 1.02 2.26 3.50
C ILE A 5 0.76 1.14 4.51
N TYR A 6 -0.51 0.84 4.71
CA TYR A 6 -0.98 -0.16 5.65
C TYR A 6 -1.75 -1.24 4.89
N VAL A 7 -1.38 -2.50 5.10
CA VAL A 7 -2.18 -3.64 4.68
C VAL A 7 -2.88 -4.17 5.91
N VAL A 8 -4.21 -4.18 5.88
CA VAL A 8 -5.05 -4.66 6.97
C VAL A 8 -5.92 -5.80 6.47
N ARG A 9 -6.24 -6.74 7.37
CA ARG A 9 -7.27 -7.73 7.08
C ARG A 9 -8.63 -7.04 7.00
N ALA A 10 -9.37 -7.30 5.93
CA ALA A 10 -10.65 -6.66 5.67
C ALA A 10 -11.74 -7.03 6.70
N ASP A 11 -11.68 -8.24 7.27
CA ASP A 11 -12.67 -8.77 8.22
C ASP A 11 -12.48 -8.26 9.65
N THR A 12 -11.22 -8.11 10.08
CA THR A 12 -10.84 -7.88 11.48
C THR A 12 -10.18 -6.53 11.70
N GLY A 13 -9.77 -5.84 10.63
CA GLY A 13 -8.96 -4.63 10.72
C GLY A 13 -7.53 -4.86 11.25
N GLN A 14 -7.12 -6.12 11.43
CA GLN A 14 -5.78 -6.43 11.94
C GLN A 14 -4.71 -5.98 10.95
N LEU A 15 -3.70 -5.28 11.45
CA LEU A 15 -2.54 -4.87 10.68
C LEU A 15 -1.72 -6.09 10.25
N VAL A 16 -1.60 -6.31 8.94
CA VAL A 16 -0.78 -7.36 8.35
C VAL A 16 0.64 -6.83 8.12
N CYS A 17 0.77 -5.66 7.51
CA CYS A 17 2.06 -5.01 7.31
C CYS A 17 1.94 -3.49 7.17
N LYS A 18 3.07 -2.82 7.38
CA LYS A 18 3.23 -1.39 7.14
C LYS A 18 4.52 -1.12 6.38
N THR A 19 4.48 -0.24 5.40
CA THR A 19 5.65 0.16 4.61
C THR A 19 5.76 1.68 4.62
N ALA A 20 6.92 2.20 5.01
CA ALA A 20 7.18 3.64 4.97
C ALA A 20 7.70 4.05 3.59
N LEU A 21 7.09 5.07 3.01
CA LEU A 21 7.54 5.74 1.79
C LEU A 21 8.36 7.00 2.08
N GLY A 22 8.35 7.48 3.33
CA GLY A 22 9.13 8.64 3.77
C GLY A 22 8.51 9.99 3.42
N VAL A 23 7.48 10.00 2.56
CA VAL A 23 6.71 11.19 2.19
C VAL A 23 5.21 10.90 2.22
N PRO A 24 4.36 11.93 2.40
CA PRO A 24 2.91 11.79 2.36
C PRO A 24 2.39 11.16 1.06
N VAL A 25 1.51 10.17 1.21
CA VAL A 25 0.69 9.48 0.20
C VAL A 25 -0.78 9.96 0.20
N ILE A 26 -1.11 11.04 -0.51
CA ILE A 26 -2.46 11.65 -0.48
C ILE A 26 -3.37 11.21 -1.64
N THR A 27 -2.98 10.16 -2.35
CA THR A 27 -3.62 9.75 -3.61
C THR A 27 -4.46 8.49 -3.44
N SER A 28 -5.36 8.26 -4.39
CA SER A 28 -6.12 7.02 -4.48
C SER A 28 -5.26 5.89 -5.04
N VAL A 29 -5.55 4.66 -4.61
CA VAL A 29 -4.88 3.44 -5.07
C VAL A 29 -5.52 2.94 -6.36
N ALA A 30 -4.70 2.48 -7.31
CA ALA A 30 -5.17 1.78 -8.51
C ALA A 30 -4.82 0.28 -8.42
N VAL A 31 -5.83 -0.56 -8.26
CA VAL A 31 -5.66 -2.02 -8.11
C VAL A 31 -5.64 -2.70 -9.47
N VAL A 32 -4.72 -3.65 -9.63
CA VAL A 32 -4.61 -4.54 -10.80
C VAL A 32 -4.56 -5.99 -10.33
N ARG A 33 -4.57 -6.96 -11.26
CA ARG A 33 -4.59 -8.39 -10.91
C ARG A 33 -3.48 -8.80 -9.93
N ASP A 34 -2.27 -8.28 -10.13
CA ASP A 34 -1.08 -8.75 -9.42
C ASP A 34 -0.63 -7.83 -8.28
N GLY A 35 -1.41 -6.80 -7.96
CA GLY A 35 -0.99 -5.78 -7.00
C GLY A 35 -1.72 -4.45 -7.14
N PHE A 36 -1.05 -3.38 -6.72
CA PHE A 36 -1.61 -2.04 -6.83
C PHE A 36 -0.54 -0.97 -7.06
N PHE A 37 -0.96 0.13 -7.66
CA PHE A 37 -0.19 1.35 -7.83
C PHE A 37 -0.63 2.45 -6.87
N ILE A 38 0.33 3.26 -6.44
CA ILE A 38 0.09 4.40 -5.56
C ILE A 38 1.14 5.48 -5.79
N CYS A 39 0.74 6.74 -5.64
CA CYS A 39 1.60 7.89 -5.86
C CYS A 39 1.78 8.71 -4.59
N ASP A 40 2.98 9.23 -4.38
CA ASP A 40 3.26 10.19 -3.31
C ASP A 40 3.20 11.64 -3.80
N ILE A 41 3.32 12.59 -2.87
CA ILE A 41 3.40 14.02 -3.20
C ILE A 41 4.71 14.43 -3.89
N ALA A 42 5.75 13.61 -3.82
CA ALA A 42 7.04 13.84 -4.45
C ALA A 42 7.05 13.43 -5.94
N ARG A 43 5.90 12.95 -6.46
CA ARG A 43 5.69 12.47 -7.84
C ARG A 43 6.35 11.12 -8.11
N ASN A 44 6.63 10.33 -7.07
CA ASN A 44 7.02 8.94 -7.24
C ASN A 44 5.78 8.07 -7.43
N ILE A 45 5.91 7.04 -8.27
CA ILE A 45 4.89 6.02 -8.50
C ILE A 45 5.46 4.69 -8.03
N TYR A 46 4.73 4.02 -7.15
CA TYR A 46 5.12 2.74 -6.57
C TYR A 46 4.18 1.63 -7.02
N PHE A 47 4.74 0.44 -7.26
CA PHE A 47 3.98 -0.78 -7.46
C PHE A 47 4.22 -1.74 -6.30
N PHE A 48 3.13 -2.21 -5.69
CA PHE A 48 3.15 -3.21 -4.63
C PHE A 48 2.56 -4.51 -5.16
N LYS A 49 3.40 -5.55 -5.26
CA LYS A 49 2.94 -6.88 -5.64
C LYS A 49 2.12 -7.49 -4.50
N ALA A 50 0.91 -7.95 -4.84
CA ALA A 50 0.10 -8.73 -3.91
C ALA A 50 0.62 -10.17 -3.92
N ASP A 51 1.44 -10.52 -2.92
CA ASP A 51 1.86 -11.91 -2.70
C ASP A 51 0.96 -12.53 -1.62
N GLN A 52 0.10 -13.46 -2.03
CA GLN A 52 -0.52 -14.35 -1.07
C GLN A 52 0.51 -15.42 -0.74
N LYS A 53 1.30 -15.20 0.31
CA LYS A 53 2.07 -16.30 0.90
C LYS A 53 1.09 -17.33 1.42
N THR A 54 0.75 -18.31 0.58
CA THR A 54 0.10 -19.55 0.99
C THR A 54 1.12 -20.27 1.86
N LYS A 55 0.98 -20.16 3.17
CA LYS A 55 1.59 -21.10 4.11
C LYS A 55 0.62 -22.24 4.32
#